data_AF-A0A525CBE5-F1
#
_entry.id   AF-A0A525CBE5-F1
#
_cell.length_a   1.000
_cell.length_b   1.000
_cell.length_c   1.000
_cell.angle_alpha   90.00
_cell.angle_beta   90.00
_cell.angle_gamma   90.00
#
_symmetry.space_group_name_H-M   'P 1'
#
loop_
_entity.id
_entity.type
_entity.pdbx_description
1 polymer ?
#
loop_
_entity_poly.entity_id
_entity_poly.type
_entity_poly.pdbx_seq_one_letter_code
_entity_poly.pdbx_strand_id
1 'polypeptide(L)'
;MEETNTSAAAKEAASVLAQAFKDSPVYEAFVKASEELNQDEAALKLLDTLQQMGADEAEMQLQGNDLLKRFFGAQQAIIDLAVEINQMISGELGFDYASQARSGCCS
;
A
#
# COMPACT_ATOMS: atom_id res chain seq x y z
N MET A 1 -9.22 -21.62 28.56
CA MET A 1 -9.52 -22.12 27.20
C MET A 1 -10.17 -21.07 26.30
N GLU A 2 -10.27 -19.79 26.71
CA GLU A 2 -10.81 -18.72 25.84
C GLU A 2 -9.75 -18.04 24.97
N GLU A 3 -8.55 -17.78 25.48
CA GLU A 3 -7.50 -17.07 24.72
C GLU A 3 -7.05 -17.78 23.43
N THR A 4 -7.10 -19.12 23.42
CA THR A 4 -6.77 -19.94 22.25
C THR A 4 -7.79 -19.82 21.12
N ASN A 5 -9.07 -19.61 21.45
CA ASN A 5 -10.14 -19.48 20.46
C ASN A 5 -10.14 -18.09 19.81
N THR A 6 -9.85 -17.04 20.58
CA THR A 6 -9.76 -15.67 20.05
C THR A 6 -8.56 -15.50 19.11
N SER A 7 -7.41 -16.11 19.42
CA SER A 7 -6.24 -16.08 18.54
C SER A 7 -6.46 -16.83 17.23
N ALA A 8 -7.15 -17.97 17.26
CA ALA A 8 -7.47 -18.74 16.07
C ALA A 8 -8.45 -17.98 15.15
N ALA A 9 -9.51 -17.38 15.73
CA ALA A 9 -10.48 -16.58 15.00
C ALA A 9 -9.84 -15.33 14.35
N ALA A 10 -8.94 -14.64 15.06
CA ALA A 10 -8.22 -13.49 14.51
C ALA A 10 -7.31 -13.88 13.33
N LYS A 11 -6.64 -15.04 13.39
CA LYS A 11 -5.83 -15.56 12.29
C LYS A 11 -6.67 -15.90 11.06
N GLU A 12 -7.83 -16.52 11.27
CA GLU A 12 -8.75 -16.85 10.18
C GLU A 12 -9.26 -15.56 9.51
N ALA A 13 -9.69 -14.57 10.30
CA ALA A 13 -10.14 -13.28 9.78
C ALA A 13 -9.04 -12.56 8.99
N ALA A 14 -7.79 -12.59 9.48
CA ALA A 14 -6.64 -12.02 8.76
C ALA A 14 -6.38 -12.75 7.43
N SER A 15 -6.55 -14.07 7.39
CA SER A 15 -6.42 -14.86 6.16
C SER A 15 -7.49 -14.49 5.14
N VAL A 16 -8.75 -14.37 5.58
CA VAL A 16 -9.87 -13.95 4.73
C VAL A 16 -9.64 -12.54 4.17
N LEU A 17 -9.20 -11.60 5.02
CA LEU A 17 -8.87 -10.24 4.60
C LEU A 17 -7.73 -10.23 3.57
N ALA A 18 -6.65 -10.98 3.81
CA ALA A 18 -5.52 -11.06 2.90
C ALA A 18 -5.93 -11.62 1.53
N GLN A 19 -6.86 -12.58 1.52
CA GLN A 19 -7.40 -13.12 0.27
C GLN A 19 -8.28 -12.09 -0.46
N ALA A 20 -9.19 -11.43 0.26
CA ALA A 20 -10.04 -10.36 -0.32
C ALA A 20 -9.21 -9.20 -0.88
N PHE A 21 -8.09 -8.86 -0.23
CA PHE A 21 -7.16 -7.86 -0.73
C PHE A 21 -6.49 -8.29 -2.04
N LYS A 22 -6.04 -9.55 -2.13
CA LYS A 22 -5.44 -10.10 -3.37
C LYS A 22 -6.44 -10.22 -4.52
N ASP A 23 -7.70 -10.52 -4.20
CA ASP A 23 -8.77 -10.62 -5.19
C ASP A 23 -9.34 -9.25 -5.58
N SER A 24 -8.81 -8.16 -4.99
CA SER A 24 -9.26 -6.82 -5.31
C SER A 24 -8.78 -6.38 -6.69
N PRO A 25 -9.59 -5.58 -7.43
CA PRO A 25 -9.16 -5.03 -8.71
C PRO A 25 -7.96 -4.08 -8.58
N VAL A 26 -7.75 -3.51 -7.39
CA VAL A 26 -6.59 -2.66 -7.09
C VAL A 26 -5.31 -3.49 -7.05
N TYR A 27 -5.35 -4.66 -6.41
CA TYR A 27 -4.21 -5.58 -6.39
C TYR A 27 -3.89 -6.12 -7.79
N GLU A 28 -4.91 -6.52 -8.55
CA GLU A 28 -4.74 -6.97 -9.95
C GLU A 28 -4.09 -5.89 -10.82
N ALA A 29 -4.58 -4.64 -10.73
CA ALA A 29 -4.02 -3.51 -11.48
C ALA A 29 -2.56 -3.25 -11.10
N PHE A 30 -2.21 -3.34 -9.81
CA PHE A 30 -0.83 -3.19 -9.34
C PHE A 30 0.08 -4.31 -9.86
N VAL A 31 -0.35 -5.57 -9.77
CA VAL A 31 0.41 -6.72 -10.29
C VAL A 31 0.67 -6.55 -11.78
N LYS A 32 -0.37 -6.25 -12.55
CA LYS A 32 -0.25 -6.05 -14.00
C LYS A 32 0.71 -4.90 -14.34
N ALA A 33 0.58 -3.75 -13.69
CA ALA A 33 1.49 -2.62 -13.95
C ALA A 33 2.93 -2.94 -13.56
N SER A 34 3.13 -3.75 -12.50
CA SER A 34 4.45 -4.22 -12.08
C SER A 34 5.07 -5.20 -13.08
N GLU A 35 4.28 -6.12 -13.63
CA GLU A 35 4.71 -7.04 -14.69
C GLU A 35 5.10 -6.28 -15.96
N GLU A 36 4.28 -5.32 -16.39
CA GLU A 36 4.58 -4.46 -17.53
C GLU A 36 5.88 -3.66 -17.32
N LEU A 37 6.10 -3.10 -16.11
CA LEU A 37 7.33 -2.40 -15.76
C LEU A 37 8.57 -3.31 -15.79
N ASN A 38 8.45 -4.51 -15.22
CA ASN A 38 9.57 -5.46 -15.15
C ASN A 38 10.04 -5.95 -16.54
N GLN A 39 9.19 -5.82 -17.56
CA GLN A 39 9.51 -6.18 -18.94
C GLN A 39 10.07 -5.01 -19.76
N ASP A 40 10.02 -3.77 -19.25
CA ASP A 40 10.50 -2.58 -19.95
C ASP A 40 11.81 -2.07 -19.34
N GLU A 41 12.93 -2.49 -19.94
CA GLU A 41 14.27 -2.09 -19.51
C GLU A 41 14.49 -0.57 -19.56
N ALA A 42 13.85 0.15 -20.48
CA ALA A 42 14.01 1.59 -20.60
C ALA A 42 13.29 2.32 -19.47
N ALA A 43 12.08 1.87 -19.12
CA ALA A 43 11.35 2.38 -17.97
C ALA A 43 12.06 2.06 -16.64
N LEU A 44 12.65 0.87 -16.49
CA LEU A 44 13.46 0.52 -15.32
C LEU A 44 14.70 1.41 -15.17
N LYS A 45 15.42 1.67 -16.26
CA LYS A 45 16.56 2.61 -16.25
C LYS A 45 16.13 4.02 -15.93
N LEU A 46 14.98 4.45 -16.46
CA LEU A 46 14.41 5.75 -16.13
C LEU A 46 14.07 5.82 -14.64
N LEU A 47 13.44 4.79 -14.07
CA LEU A 47 13.14 4.69 -12.63
C LEU A 47 14.39 4.89 -11.76
N ASP A 48 15.49 4.23 -12.11
CA ASP A 48 16.77 4.33 -11.40
C ASP A 48 17.37 5.74 -11.50
N THR A 49 17.19 6.39 -12.66
CA THR A 49 17.64 7.77 -12.90
C THR A 49 16.79 8.79 -12.14
N LEU A 50 15.47 8.58 -12.07
CA LEU A 50 14.54 9.47 -11.37
C LEU A 50 14.89 9.62 -9.88
N GLN A 51 15.43 8.57 -9.25
CA GLN A 51 15.87 8.62 -7.85
C GLN A 51 17.04 9.59 -7.60
N GLN A 52 17.77 9.96 -8.66
CA GLN A 52 18.93 10.85 -8.60
C GLN A 52 18.59 12.28 -9.07
N MET A 53 17.40 12.48 -9.64
CA MET A 53 16.94 13.76 -10.19
C MET A 53 16.32 14.67 -9.12
N GLY A 54 16.28 15.97 -9.40
CA GLY A 54 15.44 16.90 -8.63
C GLY A 54 13.96 16.65 -8.87
N ALA A 55 13.10 16.99 -7.91
CA ALA A 55 11.67 16.68 -7.94
C ALA A 55 10.96 17.17 -9.23
N ASP A 56 11.21 18.41 -9.64
CA ASP A 56 10.57 19.01 -10.83
C ASP A 56 11.00 18.31 -12.14
N GLU A 57 12.27 17.92 -12.23
CA GLU A 57 12.81 17.20 -13.38
C GLU A 57 12.29 15.77 -13.44
N ALA A 58 12.25 15.10 -12.29
CA ALA A 58 11.69 13.77 -12.16
C ALA A 58 10.20 13.76 -12.54
N GLU A 59 9.44 14.76 -12.11
CA GLU A 59 8.02 14.90 -12.46
C GLU A 59 7.83 15.06 -13.97
N MET A 60 8.64 15.90 -14.62
CA MET A 60 8.56 16.10 -16.07
C MET A 60 8.84 14.81 -16.85
N GLN A 61 9.87 14.06 -16.45
CA GLN A 61 10.22 12.77 -17.06
C GLN A 61 9.13 11.71 -16.83
N LEU A 62 8.56 11.68 -15.63
CA LEU A 62 7.42 10.81 -15.30
C LEU A 62 6.21 11.14 -16.16
N GLN A 63 5.86 12.42 -16.32
CA GLN A 63 4.70 12.83 -17.11
C GLN A 63 4.79 12.40 -18.58
N GLY A 64 6.01 12.23 -19.11
CA GLY A 64 6.29 11.75 -20.46
C GLY A 64 6.32 10.23 -20.63
N ASN A 65 6.19 9.44 -19.55
CA ASN A 65 6.23 7.98 -19.60
C ASN A 65 4.92 7.36 -19.08
N ASP A 66 4.05 6.92 -20.01
CA ASP A 66 2.74 6.36 -19.68
C ASP A 66 2.78 5.05 -18.89
N LEU A 67 3.86 4.26 -19.03
CA LEU A 67 4.04 3.04 -18.25
C LEU A 67 4.33 3.37 -16.79
N LEU A 68 5.28 4.27 -16.53
CA LEU A 68 5.61 4.71 -15.17
C LEU A 68 4.43 5.42 -14.51
N LYS A 69 3.68 6.26 -15.23
CA LYS A 69 2.46 6.89 -14.69
C LYS A 69 1.43 5.86 -14.24
N ARG A 70 1.18 4.84 -15.06
CA ARG A 70 0.26 3.75 -14.69
C ARG A 70 0.78 2.96 -13.50
N PHE A 71 2.07 2.64 -13.46
CA PHE A 71 2.70 1.95 -12.35
C PHE A 71 2.58 2.73 -11.04
N PHE A 72 2.98 4.00 -11.01
CA PHE A 72 2.89 4.83 -9.81
C PHE A 72 1.44 5.10 -9.40
N GLY A 73 0.52 5.25 -10.36
CA GLY A 73 -0.91 5.34 -10.06
C GLY A 73 -1.45 4.08 -9.40
N ALA A 74 -1.09 2.90 -9.91
CA ALA A 74 -1.50 1.63 -9.31
C ALA A 74 -0.83 1.38 -7.95
N GLN A 75 0.44 1.81 -7.78
CA GLN A 75 1.15 1.78 -6.51
C GLN A 75 0.48 2.68 -5.46
N GLN A 76 0.05 3.89 -5.84
CA GLN A 76 -0.67 4.77 -4.92
C GLN A 76 -2.02 4.16 -4.54
N ALA A 77 -2.77 3.62 -5.50
CA ALA A 77 -4.08 3.01 -5.24
C ALA A 77 -3.99 1.83 -4.26
N ILE A 78 -2.96 0.97 -4.35
CA ILE A 78 -2.79 -0.14 -3.41
C ILE A 78 -2.37 0.33 -2.01
N ILE A 79 -1.59 1.42 -1.91
CA ILE A 79 -1.26 2.06 -0.63
C ILE A 79 -2.52 2.66 0.00
N ASP A 80 -3.33 3.38 -0.77
CA ASP A 80 -4.56 4.00 -0.29
C ASP A 80 -5.54 2.95 0.24
N LEU A 81 -5.72 1.84 -0.50
CA LEU A 81 -6.54 0.71 -0.04
C LEU A 81 -6.02 0.12 1.27
N ALA A 82 -4.70 -0.05 1.41
CA ALA A 82 -4.12 -0.57 2.64
C ALA A 82 -4.33 0.39 3.84
N VAL A 83 -4.23 1.71 3.60
CA VAL A 83 -4.51 2.74 4.61
C VAL A 83 -5.98 2.71 5.02
N GLU A 84 -6.91 2.61 4.06
CA GLU A 84 -8.35 2.54 4.32
C GLU A 84 -8.71 1.30 5.16
N ILE A 85 -8.18 0.13 4.79
CA ILE A 85 -8.34 -1.12 5.55
C ILE A 85 -7.84 -0.94 6.98
N ASN A 86 -6.65 -0.36 7.16
CA ASN A 86 -6.10 -0.13 8.49
C ASN A 86 -6.96 0.83 9.33
N GLN A 87 -7.51 1.89 8.71
CA GLN A 87 -8.42 2.82 9.38
C GLN A 87 -9.71 2.12 9.81
N MET A 88 -10.32 1.29 8.95
CA MET A 88 -11.52 0.52 9.29
C MET A 88 -11.27 -0.44 10.45
N ILE A 89 -10.19 -1.22 10.41
CA ILE A 89 -9.83 -2.15 11.49
C ILE A 89 -9.59 -1.38 12.80
N SER A 90 -8.85 -0.26 12.75
CA SER A 90 -8.57 0.55 13.92
C SER A 90 -9.86 1.14 14.53
N GLY A 91 -10.80 1.56 13.69
CA GLY A 91 -12.11 2.06 14.11
C GLY A 91 -12.96 0.99 14.80
N GLU A 92 -13.05 -0.21 14.20
CA GLU A 92 -13.82 -1.34 14.76
C GLU A 92 -13.22 -1.86 16.07
N LEU A 93 -11.90 -1.89 16.20
CA LEU A 93 -11.23 -2.29 17.43
C LEU A 93 -11.26 -1.21 18.52
N GLY A 94 -11.76 0.00 18.21
CA GLY A 94 -11.80 1.13 19.14
C GLY A 94 -10.41 1.67 19.50
N PHE A 95 -9.39 1.41 18.68
CA PHE A 95 -8.04 1.91 18.88
C PHE A 95 -7.84 3.20 18.08
N ASP A 96 -7.93 4.34 18.77
CA ASP A 96 -7.34 5.58 18.28
C ASP A 96 -5.86 5.61 18.72
N TYR A 97 -4.94 5.16 17.87
CA TYR A 97 -3.50 5.20 18.19
C TYR A 97 -3.03 6.62 18.56
N ALA A 98 -3.72 7.67 18.09
CA ALA A 98 -3.41 9.05 18.45
C ALA A 98 -3.85 9.42 19.89
N SER A 99 -4.85 8.73 20.45
CA SER A 99 -5.30 8.97 21.84
C SER A 99 -4.36 8.33 22.87
N GLN A 100 -3.71 7.22 22.55
CA GLN A 100 -2.72 6.57 23.42
C GLN A 100 -1.39 7.33 23.50
N ALA A 101 -1.01 8.06 22.45
CA ALA A 101 0.19 8.89 22.43
C ALA A 101 0.06 10.17 23.31
N ARG A 102 -1.15 10.57 23.71
CA ARG A 102 -1.38 11.76 24.56
C ARG A 102 -1.52 11.47 26.06
N SER A 103 -1.54 10.20 26.49
CA SER A 103 -1.69 9.83 27.90
C SER A 103 -0.40 9.38 28.59
N GLY A 104 0.76 9.48 27.95
CA GLY A 104 2.04 9.04 28.51
C GLY A 104 3.10 10.15 28.48
N CYS A 105 3.38 10.71 29.66
CA CYS A 105 4.54 11.56 30.01
C CYS A 105 4.54 13.04 29.57
N CYS A 106 3.65 13.83 30.19
CA CYS A 106 4.01 15.17 30.68
C CYS A 106 3.59 15.28 32.16
N SER A 107 4.51 14.90 33.05
CA SER A 107 4.55 15.30 34.46
C SER A 107 6.01 15.35 34.89
#